data_AF-A0AAV5WG52-F1
#
_entry.id   AF-A0AAV5WG52-F1
#
_cell.length_a   1.000
_cell.length_b   1.000
_cell.length_c   1.000
_cell.angle_alpha   90.00
_cell.angle_beta   90.00
_cell.angle_gamma   90.00
#
_symmetry.space_group_name_H-M   'P 1'
#
loop_
_entity.id
_entity.type
_entity.pdbx_description
1 polymer ?
#
loop_
_entity_poly.entity_id
_entity_poly.type
_entity_poly.pdbx_seq_one_letter_code
_entity_poly.pdbx_strand_id
1 'polypeptide(L)'
;TLINDDQNKNKSDEMRSTFSTKVRGKGHFSFIDFDFLLDEKNGFFKDDRVVIESKFIVEKVVGIQQPLEFDFSIPGVGSDDIILIIEEKKVHVSKNYLAMHSPYFAAMFFQEFKEKEK
;
A
#
# COMPACT_ATOMS: atom_id res chain seq x y z
N THR A 1 6.70 -22.44 -9.14
CA THR A 1 7.76 -23.36 -9.55
C THR A 1 7.78 -24.55 -8.63
N LEU A 2 7.62 -25.74 -9.19
CA LEU A 2 7.87 -27.02 -8.54
C LEU A 2 9.36 -27.32 -8.65
N ILE A 3 10.00 -27.54 -7.50
CA ILE A 3 11.45 -27.71 -7.39
C ILE A 3 11.81 -29.19 -7.54
N ASN A 4 12.83 -29.45 -8.34
CA ASN A 4 13.43 -30.76 -8.56
C ASN A 4 14.82 -30.82 -7.90
N ASP A 5 15.27 -32.03 -7.58
CA ASP A 5 16.63 -32.32 -7.13
C ASP A 5 17.69 -31.82 -8.14
N ASP A 6 17.40 -31.92 -9.45
CA ASP A 6 18.16 -31.28 -10.52
C ASP A 6 17.48 -29.96 -10.90
N GLN A 7 18.08 -28.82 -10.53
CA GLN A 7 17.51 -27.50 -10.77
C GLN A 7 17.17 -27.22 -12.25
N ASN A 8 17.83 -27.89 -13.20
CA ASN A 8 17.52 -27.74 -14.63
C ASN A 8 16.18 -28.38 -15.02
N LYS A 9 15.62 -29.24 -14.17
CA LYS A 9 14.33 -29.92 -14.37
C LYS A 9 13.19 -29.28 -13.58
N ASN A 10 13.42 -28.15 -12.91
CA ASN A 10 12.36 -27.40 -12.26
C ASN A 10 11.23 -27.12 -13.24
N LYS A 11 9.99 -27.27 -12.77
CA LYS A 11 8.80 -26.98 -13.58
C LYS A 11 8.15 -25.70 -13.08
N SER A 12 8.04 -24.70 -13.92
CA SER A 12 7.36 -23.43 -13.61
C SER A 12 6.21 -23.16 -14.58
N ASP A 13 5.23 -22.42 -14.11
CA ASP A 13 4.20 -21.79 -14.93
C ASP A 13 4.04 -20.37 -14.40
N GLU A 14 3.72 -19.44 -15.29
CA GLU A 14 3.51 -18.03 -14.96
C GLU A 14 2.07 -17.66 -15.23
N MET A 15 1.46 -16.92 -14.31
CA MET A 15 0.09 -16.45 -14.48
C MET A 15 -0.05 -15.01 -14.05
N ARG A 16 -0.89 -14.29 -14.80
CA ARG A 16 -1.38 -12.97 -14.44
C ARG A 16 -2.86 -13.05 -14.13
N SER A 17 -3.28 -12.48 -13.01
CA SER A 17 -4.68 -12.50 -12.60
C SER A 17 -5.03 -11.34 -11.69
N THR A 18 -6.29 -10.91 -11.78
CA THR A 18 -6.87 -9.89 -10.90
C THR A 18 -7.60 -10.58 -9.76
N PHE A 19 -7.16 -10.28 -8.53
CA PHE A 19 -7.79 -10.79 -7.33
C PHE A 19 -8.80 -9.78 -6.78
N SER A 20 -9.90 -10.29 -6.24
CA SER A 20 -10.95 -9.49 -5.62
C SER A 20 -11.62 -10.28 -4.51
N THR A 21 -12.56 -9.68 -3.78
CA THR A 21 -13.36 -10.38 -2.77
C THR A 21 -14.11 -11.61 -3.33
N LYS A 22 -14.39 -11.62 -4.64
CA LYS A 22 -15.05 -12.72 -5.35
C LYS A 22 -14.08 -13.77 -5.90
N VAL A 23 -12.82 -13.42 -6.12
CA VAL A 23 -11.81 -14.31 -6.72
C VAL A 23 -10.64 -14.45 -5.76
N ARG A 24 -10.69 -15.52 -4.95
CA ARG A 24 -9.74 -15.78 -3.86
C ARG A 24 -8.56 -16.68 -4.24
N GLY A 25 -8.63 -17.33 -5.39
CA GLY A 25 -7.61 -18.27 -5.83
C GLY A 25 -7.55 -18.39 -7.34
N LYS A 26 -6.34 -18.66 -7.83
CA LYS A 26 -6.06 -19.00 -9.22
C LYS A 26 -4.92 -20.01 -9.21
N GLY A 27 -5.00 -21.00 -10.10
CA GLY A 27 -4.01 -22.05 -10.22
C GLY A 27 -4.16 -22.79 -11.55
N HIS A 28 -3.29 -23.77 -11.77
CA HIS A 28 -3.36 -24.69 -12.89
C HIS A 28 -3.87 -26.04 -12.36
N PHE A 29 -5.11 -26.44 -12.71
CA PHE A 29 -5.73 -27.66 -12.18
C PHE A 29 -5.02 -28.95 -12.62
N SER A 30 -4.22 -28.88 -13.68
CA SER A 30 -3.44 -30.00 -14.24
C SER A 30 -1.97 -29.63 -14.36
N PHE A 31 -1.37 -29.11 -13.28
CA PHE A 31 0.01 -28.63 -13.31
C PHE A 31 1.03 -29.76 -13.54
N ILE A 32 0.84 -30.90 -12.89
CA ILE A 32 1.66 -32.10 -13.04
C ILE A 32 0.80 -33.33 -12.75
N ASP A 33 1.10 -34.44 -13.42
CA ASP A 33 0.50 -35.72 -13.09
C ASP A 33 0.96 -36.18 -11.71
N PHE A 34 0.04 -36.74 -10.92
CA PHE A 34 0.30 -37.05 -9.51
C PHE A 34 1.17 -38.29 -9.34
N ASP A 35 0.97 -39.32 -10.17
CA ASP A 35 1.82 -40.52 -10.16
C ASP A 35 3.24 -40.17 -10.59
N PHE A 36 3.37 -39.31 -11.60
CA PHE A 36 4.66 -38.77 -12.02
C PHE A 36 5.33 -37.92 -10.92
N LEU A 37 4.56 -37.09 -10.20
CA LEU A 37 5.08 -36.26 -9.10
C LEU A 37 5.65 -37.11 -7.96
N LEU A 38 4.98 -38.20 -7.61
CA LEU A 38 5.32 -39.05 -6.46
C LEU A 38 6.38 -40.12 -6.75
N ASP A 39 6.72 -40.36 -8.02
CA ASP A 39 7.85 -41.24 -8.34
C ASP A 39 9.17 -40.52 -8.00
N GLU A 40 9.87 -41.00 -6.96
CA GLU A 40 11.17 -40.49 -6.51
C GLU A 40 12.21 -40.40 -7.63
N LYS A 41 12.11 -41.26 -8.66
CA LYS A 41 13.02 -41.22 -9.81
C LYS A 41 12.90 -39.94 -10.63
N ASN A 42 11.75 -39.27 -10.58
CA ASN A 42 11.53 -38.02 -11.27
C ASN A 42 12.13 -36.84 -10.52
N GLY A 43 12.52 -36.99 -9.26
CA GLY A 43 13.29 -36.00 -8.48
C GLY A 43 12.49 -34.82 -7.94
N PHE A 44 11.15 -34.87 -7.99
CA PHE A 44 10.28 -33.81 -7.42
C PHE A 44 9.74 -34.15 -6.02
N PHE A 45 9.84 -35.43 -5.64
CA PHE A 45 9.37 -35.96 -4.38
C PHE A 45 10.52 -36.72 -3.72
N LYS A 46 10.83 -36.31 -2.48
CA LYS A 46 11.92 -36.88 -1.70
C LYS A 46 11.65 -36.72 -0.22
N ASP A 47 11.98 -37.73 0.57
CA ASP A 47 11.79 -37.73 2.03
C ASP A 47 10.35 -37.35 2.44
N ASP A 48 9.36 -37.86 1.69
CA ASP A 48 7.94 -37.56 1.85
C ASP A 48 7.59 -36.07 1.69
N ARG A 49 8.36 -35.33 0.86
CA ARG A 49 8.20 -33.89 0.66
C ARG A 49 8.24 -33.51 -0.81
N VAL A 50 7.41 -32.52 -1.14
CA VAL A 50 7.43 -31.77 -2.38
C VAL A 50 7.69 -30.30 -2.06
N VAL A 51 8.61 -29.66 -2.79
CA VAL A 51 8.95 -28.25 -2.59
C VAL A 51 8.34 -27.40 -3.70
N ILE A 52 7.54 -26.41 -3.30
CA ILE A 52 6.90 -25.46 -4.22
C ILE A 52 7.34 -24.05 -3.84
N GLU A 53 7.88 -23.32 -4.82
CA GLU A 53 8.20 -21.91 -4.71
C GLU A 53 7.17 -21.09 -5.50
N SER A 54 6.65 -20.01 -4.92
CA SER A 54 5.74 -19.10 -5.61
C SER A 54 6.25 -17.67 -5.50
N LYS A 55 6.65 -17.09 -6.64
CA LYS A 55 7.00 -15.68 -6.76
C LYS A 55 5.81 -14.92 -7.31
N PHE A 56 5.39 -13.87 -6.61
CA PHE A 56 4.34 -12.98 -7.07
C PHE A 56 4.83 -11.54 -7.14
N ILE A 57 4.33 -10.80 -8.12
CA ILE A 57 4.57 -9.37 -8.28
C ILE A 57 3.20 -8.70 -8.30
N VAL A 58 3.00 -7.74 -7.39
CA VAL A 58 1.78 -6.93 -7.37
C VAL A 58 1.99 -5.75 -8.31
N GLU A 59 1.37 -5.79 -9.48
CA GLU A 59 1.51 -4.72 -10.48
C GLU A 59 0.65 -3.49 -10.16
N LYS A 60 -0.56 -3.71 -9.63
CA LYS A 60 -1.51 -2.63 -9.35
C LYS A 60 -2.48 -3.02 -8.25
N VAL A 61 -2.71 -2.09 -7.33
CA VAL A 61 -3.74 -2.17 -6.29
C VAL A 61 -4.73 -1.03 -6.50
N VAL A 62 -6.03 -1.34 -6.51
CA VAL A 62 -7.12 -0.36 -6.62
C VAL A 62 -8.11 -0.57 -5.49
N GLY A 63 -8.79 0.49 -5.07
CA GLY A 63 -9.84 0.41 -4.06
C GLY A 63 -9.36 0.31 -2.61
N ILE A 64 -8.04 0.23 -2.38
CA ILE A 64 -7.46 0.51 -1.06
C ILE A 64 -7.23 2.02 -1.01
N GLN A 65 -8.02 2.72 -0.19
CA GLN A 65 -7.76 4.13 0.09
C GLN A 65 -6.46 4.21 0.87
N GLN A 66 -5.40 4.74 0.24
CA GLN A 66 -4.21 5.11 0.99
C GLN A 66 -4.61 6.25 1.94
N PRO A 67 -4.14 6.23 3.20
CA PRO A 67 -4.35 7.38 4.07
C PRO A 67 -3.77 8.60 3.36
N LEU A 68 -4.55 9.67 3.25
CA LEU A 68 -4.00 10.93 2.81
C LEU A 68 -3.04 11.39 3.92
N GLU A 69 -1.76 11.35 3.63
CA GLU A 69 -0.75 11.92 4.51
C GLU A 69 -0.59 13.39 4.15
N PHE A 70 -0.79 14.25 5.14
CA PHE A 70 -0.52 15.68 5.04
C PHE A 70 0.66 16.01 5.95
N ASP A 71 1.74 16.49 5.35
CA ASP A 71 2.84 17.05 6.12
C ASP A 71 2.63 18.55 6.29
N PHE A 72 2.06 18.94 7.45
CA PHE A 72 1.88 20.34 7.80
C PHE A 72 3.15 21.01 8.34
N SER A 73 4.28 20.29 8.43
CA SER A 73 5.56 20.87 8.85
C SER A 73 6.25 21.63 7.71
N ILE A 74 5.78 21.45 6.48
CA ILE A 74 6.25 22.15 5.28
C ILE A 74 5.13 23.03 4.71
N PRO A 75 5.45 24.14 4.04
CA PRO A 75 4.44 24.93 3.34
C PRO A 75 3.77 24.12 2.22
N GLY A 76 2.44 24.03 2.28
CA GLY A 76 1.60 23.51 1.20
C GLY A 76 1.66 24.40 -0.04
N VAL A 77 1.58 23.78 -1.22
CA VAL A 77 1.70 24.48 -2.50
C VAL A 77 0.52 25.44 -2.69
N GLY A 78 0.77 26.74 -2.53
CA GLY A 78 -0.12 27.82 -2.96
C GLY A 78 -1.39 28.05 -2.11
N SER A 79 -1.52 27.40 -0.95
CA SER A 79 -2.71 27.55 -0.08
C SER A 79 -2.40 28.01 1.34
N ASP A 80 -1.18 27.77 1.82
CA ASP A 80 -0.78 28.16 3.17
C ASP A 80 -0.26 29.59 3.22
N ASP A 81 -0.85 30.39 4.12
CA ASP A 81 -0.55 31.81 4.30
C ASP A 81 -0.19 32.16 5.75
N ILE A 82 -0.26 31.20 6.67
CA ILE A 82 0.17 31.33 8.07
C ILE A 82 0.85 30.09 8.63
N ILE A 83 1.55 30.29 9.75
CA ILE A 83 2.16 29.24 10.55
C ILE A 83 1.58 29.34 11.96
N LEU A 84 0.95 28.28 12.43
CA LEU A 84 0.59 28.12 13.84
C LEU A 84 1.77 27.49 14.58
N ILE A 85 2.10 28.04 15.75
CA ILE A 85 3.14 27.50 16.63
C ILE A 85 2.44 26.86 17.82
N ILE A 86 2.53 25.53 17.93
CA ILE A 86 1.90 24.75 19.00
C ILE A 86 3.01 23.99 19.71
N GLU A 87 3.31 24.36 20.96
CA GLU A 87 4.37 23.72 21.75
C GLU A 87 5.68 23.59 20.94
N GLU A 88 6.11 24.69 20.32
CA GLU A 88 7.31 24.81 19.47
C GLU A 88 7.23 24.11 18.09
N LYS A 89 6.15 23.39 17.79
CA LYS A 89 5.93 22.79 16.47
C LYS A 89 5.27 23.79 15.53
N LYS A 90 5.82 23.92 14.33
CA LYS A 90 5.26 24.75 13.26
C LYS A 90 4.28 23.95 12.42
N VAL A 91 3.11 24.52 12.20
CA VAL A 91 2.03 23.95 11.38
C VAL A 91 1.65 24.99 10.34
N HIS A 92 1.96 24.71 9.08
CA HIS A 92 1.61 25.54 7.93
C HIS A 92 0.15 25.31 7.55
N VAL A 93 -0.64 26.38 7.45
CA VAL A 93 -2.10 26.30 7.21
C VAL A 93 -2.61 27.53 6.46
N SER A 94 -3.83 27.43 5.94
CA SER A 94 -4.58 28.51 5.29
C SER A 94 -5.54 29.21 6.26
N LYS A 95 -5.44 30.55 6.41
CA LYS A 95 -6.35 31.38 7.20
C LYS A 95 -7.80 31.20 6.76
N ASN A 96 -8.03 31.26 5.45
CA ASN A 96 -9.38 31.17 4.89
C ASN A 96 -10.01 29.82 5.20
N TYR A 97 -9.23 28.74 5.07
CA TYR A 97 -9.73 27.39 5.36
C TYR A 97 -10.05 27.20 6.84
N LEU A 98 -9.18 27.67 7.73
CA LEU A 98 -9.43 27.61 9.18
C LEU A 98 -10.64 28.45 9.59
N ALA A 99 -10.78 29.67 9.06
CA ALA A 99 -11.92 30.53 9.35
C ALA A 99 -13.23 29.94 8.84
N MET A 100 -13.23 29.32 7.67
CA MET A 100 -14.41 28.66 7.10
C MET A 100 -14.94 27.54 8.00
N HIS A 101 -14.06 26.81 8.68
CA HIS A 101 -14.43 25.67 9.53
C HIS A 101 -14.45 25.98 11.04
N SER A 102 -13.98 27.14 11.47
CA SER A 102 -13.92 27.52 12.88
C SER A 102 -14.31 28.98 13.08
N PRO A 103 -15.47 29.25 13.71
CA PRO A 103 -15.88 30.61 14.07
C PRO A 103 -14.84 31.33 14.93
N TYR A 104 -14.08 30.59 15.75
CA TYR A 104 -13.00 31.13 16.55
C TYR A 104 -11.86 31.68 15.67
N PHE A 105 -11.39 30.90 14.69
CA PHE A 105 -10.35 31.36 13.77
C PHE A 105 -10.88 32.45 12.83
N ALA A 106 -12.15 32.40 12.42
CA ALA A 106 -12.78 33.47 11.65
C ALA A 106 -12.77 34.79 12.40
N ALA A 107 -13.16 34.76 13.69
CA ALA A 107 -13.06 35.91 14.55
C ALA A 107 -11.61 36.38 14.64
N MET A 108 -10.70 35.51 15.12
CA MET A 108 -9.28 35.81 15.34
C MET A 108 -8.59 36.47 14.13
N PHE A 109 -8.87 36.02 12.90
CA PHE A 109 -8.21 36.54 11.70
C PHE A 109 -8.88 37.75 11.06
N PHE A 110 -10.21 37.88 11.17
CA PHE A 110 -10.98 38.86 10.38
C PHE A 110 -11.81 39.85 11.19
N GLN A 111 -12.00 39.65 12.49
CA GLN A 111 -12.67 40.65 13.35
C GLN A 111 -11.70 41.74 13.82
N GLU A 112 -12.26 42.88 14.20
CA GLU A 112 -11.51 44.00 14.78
C GLU A 112 -11.38 43.82 16.29
N PHE A 113 -10.23 43.35 16.73
CA PHE A 113 -9.86 43.28 18.14
C PHE A 113 -8.88 44.40 18.50
N LYS A 114 -8.97 44.88 19.75
CA LYS A 114 -8.04 45.87 20.28
C LYS A 114 -6.59 45.37 20.33
N GLU A 115 -6.37 44.05 20.37
CA GLU A 115 -5.03 43.47 20.31
C GLU A 115 -4.39 43.55 18.92
N LYS A 116 -5.13 43.89 17.86
CA LYS A 116 -4.62 43.97 16.48
C LYS A 116 -3.63 45.11 16.27
N GLU A 117 -3.67 46.14 17.12
CA GLU A 117 -2.83 47.35 17.01
C GLU A 117 -1.62 47.34 17.96
N LYS A 118 -1.37 46.23 18.67
CA LYS A 118 -0.26 46.08 19.62
C LYS A 118 0.84 45.17 19.06
#